data_AF-A0A5T0N9C4-F1
#
_entry.id   AF-A0A5T0N9C4-F1
#
_cell.length_a   1.000
_cell.length_b   1.000
_cell.length_c   1.000
_cell.angle_alpha   90.00
_cell.angle_beta   90.00
_cell.angle_gamma   90.00
#
_symmetry.space_group_name_H-M   'P 1'
#
loop_
_entity.id
_entity.type
_entity.pdbx_description
1 polymer ?
#
loop_
_entity_poly.entity_id
_entity_poly.type
_entity_poly.pdbx_seq_one_letter_code
_entity_poly.pdbx_strand_id
1 'polypeptide(L)'
;MRKNILIFFCFFLFVDISLANAINEKTKSLEENKRIQEQLNKKLEDLASDILNGEKSLKDLSLQIESLNSQTSKLEASAKAQNQELNTLTSQNEDLLKSKSNMEGKLISLMAKDFAYDLPIPQGYIESEESFMAFEILGSLNKVLNEEIFKISKDYEGVSRLIDDKQAQIKKINESLKDYNAQLAKLQSLKQKQISEINKQKTDRAIYAKKLDDLQAQQEELRKTLNQLKIINDKEDANLNKNDTKIVKNNQKIRQLGSSYQGSSVKRYTGKKTIAPLDSFTVKQKFGNYVDPVYNLKIFNENVVLRSNKSDAVVKNVLDGKIVFAKDTSMLARVVIVEHDNGIHTIYAHLDKIAPNIKVGKNIKKGAVVGRIKNDLTFEVTQKNFHINPLELISLN
;
A
#
# COMPACT_ATOMS: atom_id res chain seq x y z
N MET A 1 31.62 -47.91 42.15
CA MET A 1 30.43 -47.07 42.38
C MET A 1 30.78 -45.60 42.22
N ARG A 2 30.51 -45.00 41.05
CA ARG A 2 30.41 -43.54 40.81
C ARG A 2 30.04 -43.29 39.33
N LYS A 3 29.25 -42.23 39.08
CA LYS A 3 28.90 -41.55 37.79
C LYS A 3 27.82 -42.26 36.95
N ASN A 4 26.80 -41.66 36.29
CA ASN A 4 26.33 -40.28 35.97
C ASN A 4 24.80 -40.41 35.65
N ILE A 5 23.87 -39.58 36.14
CA ILE A 5 23.31 -38.33 35.57
C ILE A 5 23.09 -38.29 34.04
N LEU A 6 21.85 -37.87 33.68
CA LEU A 6 21.33 -37.32 32.42
C LEU A 6 20.86 -38.29 31.33
N ILE A 7 19.55 -38.29 31.05
CA ILE A 7 18.94 -37.85 29.78
C ILE A 7 17.42 -37.90 29.98
N PHE A 8 16.81 -36.74 30.22
CA PHE A 8 15.38 -36.51 30.12
C PHE A 8 15.21 -35.16 29.41
N PHE A 9 15.36 -35.13 28.09
CA PHE A 9 14.88 -34.03 27.25
C PHE A 9 15.04 -34.38 25.77
N CYS A 10 14.02 -34.99 25.16
CA CYS A 10 13.93 -35.12 23.71
C CYS A 10 12.51 -35.49 23.32
N PHE A 11 11.54 -34.57 23.47
CA PHE A 11 10.30 -34.59 22.68
C PHE A 11 9.51 -33.27 22.80
N PHE A 12 10.11 -32.13 22.46
CA PHE A 12 9.37 -30.85 22.32
C PHE A 12 10.09 -29.93 21.32
N LEU A 13 10.11 -30.30 20.04
CA LEU A 13 10.59 -29.41 18.95
C LEU A 13 9.79 -29.61 17.64
N PHE A 14 8.49 -29.86 17.72
CA PHE A 14 7.62 -29.92 16.53
C PHE A 14 6.27 -29.20 16.69
N VAL A 15 6.12 -28.28 17.66
CA VAL A 15 4.88 -27.52 17.90
C VAL A 15 4.98 -26.02 17.55
N ASP A 16 6.18 -25.48 17.32
CA ASP A 16 6.34 -24.01 17.21
C ASP A 16 6.01 -23.41 15.84
N ILE A 17 6.05 -24.20 14.75
CA ILE A 17 5.81 -23.67 13.39
C ILE A 17 4.31 -23.42 13.13
N SER A 18 3.41 -24.23 13.69
CA SER A 18 1.97 -24.05 13.51
C SER A 18 1.40 -22.92 14.36
N LEU A 19 1.92 -22.72 15.59
CA LEU A 19 1.55 -21.58 16.43
C LEU A 19 2.03 -20.26 15.83
N ALA A 20 3.26 -20.19 15.31
CA ALA A 20 3.78 -18.97 14.70
C ALA A 20 2.94 -18.51 13.49
N ASN A 21 2.51 -19.45 12.63
CA ASN A 21 1.63 -19.15 11.50
C ASN A 21 0.23 -18.72 11.94
N ALA A 22 -0.37 -19.40 12.93
CA ALA A 22 -1.68 -19.04 13.45
C ALA A 22 -1.70 -17.69 14.18
N ILE A 23 -0.60 -17.33 14.88
CA ILE A 23 -0.41 -16.02 15.50
C ILE A 23 -0.23 -14.93 14.44
N ASN A 24 0.51 -15.21 13.35
CA ASN A 24 0.70 -14.26 12.25
C ASN A 24 -0.59 -14.00 11.45
N GLU A 25 -1.45 -15.01 11.27
CA GLU A 25 -2.77 -14.83 10.65
C GLU A 25 -3.74 -14.06 11.54
N LYS A 26 -3.77 -14.34 12.85
CA LYS A 26 -4.61 -13.58 13.80
C LYS A 26 -4.17 -12.14 13.96
N THR A 27 -2.87 -11.86 13.89
CA THR A 27 -2.35 -10.48 13.95
C THR A 27 -2.68 -9.71 12.67
N LYS A 28 -2.52 -10.32 11.49
CA LYS A 28 -2.95 -9.72 10.21
C LYS A 28 -4.45 -9.42 10.17
N SER A 29 -5.30 -10.34 10.65
CA SER A 29 -6.74 -10.10 10.68
C SER A 29 -7.13 -9.00 11.66
N LEU A 30 -6.40 -8.84 12.77
CA LEU A 30 -6.61 -7.75 13.72
C LEU A 30 -6.21 -6.39 13.13
N GLU A 31 -5.07 -6.31 12.43
CA GLU A 31 -4.62 -5.09 11.74
C GLU A 31 -5.59 -4.69 10.63
N GLU A 32 -6.08 -5.65 9.85
CA GLU A 32 -7.07 -5.42 8.80
C GLU A 32 -8.40 -4.91 9.40
N ASN A 33 -8.87 -5.50 10.49
CA ASN A 33 -10.07 -5.04 11.20
C ASN A 33 -9.91 -3.61 11.75
N LYS A 34 -8.75 -3.31 12.35
CA LYS A 34 -8.44 -1.95 12.83
C LYS A 34 -8.48 -0.94 11.69
N ARG A 35 -7.86 -1.29 10.55
CA ARG A 35 -7.85 -0.46 9.35
C ARG A 35 -9.26 -0.24 8.80
N ILE A 36 -10.08 -1.29 8.72
CA ILE A 36 -11.48 -1.17 8.29
C ILE A 36 -12.23 -0.19 9.19
N GLN A 37 -12.04 -0.27 10.51
CA GLN A 37 -12.67 0.64 11.47
C GLN A 37 -12.21 2.11 11.29
N GLU A 38 -10.92 2.34 11.07
CA GLU A 38 -10.38 3.68 10.78
C GLU A 38 -10.98 4.25 9.48
N GLN A 39 -11.09 3.43 8.44
CA GLN A 39 -11.65 3.83 7.14
C GLN A 39 -13.16 4.04 7.20
N LEU A 40 -13.87 3.28 8.04
CA LEU A 40 -15.30 3.47 8.27
C LEU A 40 -15.59 4.87 8.81
N ASN A 41 -14.70 5.44 9.62
CA ASN A 41 -14.85 6.78 10.19
C ASN A 41 -14.48 7.95 9.25
N LYS A 42 -13.78 7.68 8.13
CA LYS A 42 -13.39 8.70 7.15
C LYS A 42 -14.59 9.29 6.39
N LYS A 43 -14.46 10.50 5.84
CA LYS A 43 -15.50 11.06 4.95
C LYS A 43 -15.51 10.30 3.62
N LEU A 44 -16.66 10.32 2.95
CA LEU A 44 -16.82 9.74 1.63
C LEU A 44 -15.90 10.43 0.61
N GLU A 45 -15.79 11.76 0.65
CA GLU A 45 -14.83 12.54 -0.17
C GLU A 45 -13.37 12.15 0.06
N ASP A 46 -12.96 11.93 1.32
CA ASP A 46 -11.59 11.53 1.65
C ASP A 46 -11.28 10.13 1.11
N LEU A 47 -12.22 9.17 1.27
CA LEU A 47 -12.09 7.83 0.72
C LEU A 47 -12.06 7.82 -0.81
N ALA A 48 -12.86 8.67 -1.45
CA ALA A 48 -12.81 8.86 -2.89
C ALA A 48 -11.45 9.35 -3.36
N SER A 49 -10.88 10.35 -2.67
CA SER A 49 -9.53 10.83 -2.96
C SER A 49 -8.47 9.74 -2.78
N ASP A 50 -8.54 8.96 -1.70
CA ASP A 50 -7.66 7.83 -1.44
C ASP A 50 -7.73 6.77 -2.57
N ILE A 51 -8.93 6.47 -3.08
CA ILE A 51 -9.15 5.54 -4.20
C ILE A 51 -8.50 6.09 -5.48
N LEU A 52 -8.76 7.36 -5.84
CA LEU A 52 -8.22 7.97 -7.06
C LEU A 52 -6.69 8.10 -7.03
N ASN A 53 -6.12 8.47 -5.88
CA ASN A 53 -4.67 8.54 -5.71
C ASN A 53 -4.03 7.16 -5.80
N GLY A 54 -4.68 6.12 -5.27
CA GLY A 54 -4.21 4.75 -5.41
C GLY A 54 -4.34 4.20 -6.83
N GLU A 55 -5.39 4.55 -7.57
CA GLU A 55 -5.49 4.23 -9.02
C GLU A 55 -4.32 4.83 -9.80
N LYS A 56 -3.99 6.11 -9.56
CA LYS A 56 -2.84 6.77 -10.18
C LYS A 56 -1.54 6.07 -9.81
N SER A 57 -1.35 5.76 -8.52
CA SER A 57 -0.16 5.06 -8.03
C SER A 57 -0.02 3.66 -8.66
N LEU A 58 -1.12 2.91 -8.83
CA LEU A 58 -1.12 1.61 -9.51
C LEU A 58 -0.74 1.73 -10.98
N LYS A 59 -1.21 2.78 -11.67
CA LYS A 59 -0.81 3.06 -13.06
C LYS A 59 0.70 3.33 -13.14
N ASP A 60 1.23 4.17 -12.27
CA ASP A 60 2.66 4.49 -12.24
C ASP A 60 3.50 3.26 -11.90
N LEU A 61 3.07 2.42 -10.94
CA LEU A 61 3.72 1.14 -10.65
C LEU A 61 3.69 0.20 -11.86
N SER A 62 2.56 0.13 -12.57
CA SER A 62 2.42 -0.74 -13.75
C SER A 62 3.42 -0.34 -14.84
N LEU A 63 3.57 0.96 -15.11
CA LEU A 63 4.55 1.47 -16.08
C LEU A 63 6.00 1.16 -15.66
N GLN A 64 6.32 1.33 -14.38
CA GLN A 64 7.64 1.00 -13.85
C GLN A 64 7.94 -0.51 -13.96
N ILE A 65 6.96 -1.35 -13.62
CA ILE A 65 7.09 -2.81 -13.74
C ILE A 65 7.27 -3.21 -15.20
N GLU A 66 6.47 -2.66 -16.11
CA GLU A 66 6.57 -2.98 -17.54
C GLU A 66 7.94 -2.59 -18.12
N SER A 67 8.41 -1.37 -17.81
CA SER A 67 9.72 -0.88 -18.23
C SER A 67 10.86 -1.77 -17.69
N LEU A 68 10.85 -2.05 -16.38
CA LEU A 68 11.90 -2.85 -15.75
C LEU A 68 11.84 -4.32 -16.22
N ASN A 69 10.66 -4.87 -16.41
CA ASN A 69 10.47 -6.23 -16.92
C ASN A 69 10.98 -6.38 -18.36
N SER A 70 10.79 -5.35 -19.21
CA SER A 70 11.36 -5.31 -20.57
C SER A 70 12.89 -5.19 -20.56
N GLN A 71 13.46 -4.45 -19.62
CA GLN A 71 14.92 -4.37 -19.44
C GLN A 71 15.49 -5.71 -18.98
N THR A 72 14.88 -6.33 -17.97
CA THR A 72 15.36 -7.61 -17.41
C THR A 72 15.24 -8.75 -18.42
N SER A 73 14.17 -8.79 -19.24
CA SER A 73 14.02 -9.86 -20.24
C SER A 73 15.05 -9.79 -21.36
N LYS A 74 15.48 -8.58 -21.77
CA LYS A 74 16.57 -8.40 -22.74
C LYS A 74 17.92 -8.87 -22.18
N LEU A 75 18.13 -8.69 -20.88
CA LEU A 75 19.37 -9.08 -20.20
C LEU A 75 19.40 -10.55 -19.77
N GLU A 76 18.26 -11.24 -19.73
CA GLU A 76 18.15 -12.61 -19.22
C GLU A 76 19.05 -13.60 -19.97
N ALA A 77 19.01 -13.58 -21.32
CA ALA A 77 19.85 -14.44 -22.13
C ALA A 77 21.35 -14.15 -21.93
N SER A 78 21.71 -12.86 -21.82
CA SER A 78 23.08 -12.43 -21.56
C SER A 78 23.56 -12.87 -20.18
N ALA A 79 22.74 -12.71 -19.13
CA ALA A 79 23.06 -13.14 -17.77
C ALA A 79 23.20 -14.67 -17.69
N LYS A 80 22.41 -15.43 -18.45
CA LYS A 80 22.54 -16.89 -18.54
C LYS A 80 23.87 -17.30 -19.17
N ALA A 81 24.26 -16.65 -20.28
CA ALA A 81 25.54 -16.90 -20.93
C ALA A 81 26.71 -16.52 -20.01
N GLN A 82 26.65 -15.36 -19.36
CA GLN A 82 27.65 -14.88 -18.39
C GLN A 82 27.82 -15.85 -17.21
N ASN A 83 26.74 -16.44 -16.68
CA ASN A 83 26.85 -17.45 -15.62
C ASN A 83 27.55 -18.74 -16.11
N GLN A 84 27.27 -19.18 -17.34
CA GLN A 84 27.94 -20.34 -17.91
C GLN A 84 29.43 -20.07 -18.12
N GLU A 85 29.78 -18.89 -18.64
CA GLU A 85 31.16 -18.42 -18.81
C GLU A 85 31.88 -18.26 -17.46
N LEU A 86 31.20 -17.75 -16.44
CA LEU A 86 31.76 -17.64 -15.08
C LEU A 86 32.17 -19.00 -14.53
N ASN A 87 31.33 -20.03 -14.72
CA ASN A 87 31.63 -21.38 -14.25
C ASN A 87 32.87 -21.96 -14.96
N THR A 88 32.98 -21.76 -16.29
CA THR A 88 34.13 -22.26 -17.05
C THR A 88 35.41 -21.51 -16.67
N LEU A 89 35.37 -20.17 -16.56
CA LEU A 89 36.50 -19.36 -16.14
C LEU A 89 36.96 -19.70 -14.72
N THR A 90 36.03 -19.93 -13.80
CA THR A 90 36.34 -20.30 -12.41
C THR A 90 37.06 -21.64 -12.35
N SER A 91 36.54 -22.67 -13.04
CA SER A 91 37.20 -23.99 -13.12
C SER A 91 38.59 -23.91 -13.75
N GLN A 92 38.74 -23.17 -14.86
CA GLN A 92 40.05 -22.99 -15.51
C GLN A 92 41.04 -22.25 -14.60
N ASN A 93 40.57 -21.25 -13.85
CA ASN A 93 41.40 -20.49 -12.92
C ASN A 93 41.86 -21.35 -11.74
N GLU A 94 41.00 -22.23 -11.21
CA GLU A 94 41.36 -23.21 -10.18
C GLU A 94 42.46 -24.16 -10.66
N ASP A 95 42.38 -24.66 -11.90
CA ASP A 95 43.39 -25.55 -12.45
C ASP A 95 44.73 -24.84 -12.70
N LEU A 96 44.70 -23.58 -13.14
CA LEU A 96 45.92 -22.76 -13.24
C LEU A 96 46.54 -22.49 -11.88
N LEU A 97 45.75 -22.24 -10.84
CA LEU A 97 46.24 -22.08 -9.47
C LEU A 97 46.93 -23.36 -8.95
N LYS A 98 46.39 -24.54 -9.25
CA LYS A 98 47.07 -25.82 -8.95
C LYS A 98 48.38 -25.96 -9.73
N SER A 99 48.38 -25.61 -11.02
CA SER A 99 49.59 -25.62 -11.85
C SER A 99 50.68 -24.69 -11.30
N LYS A 100 50.28 -23.47 -10.90
CA LYS A 100 51.14 -22.47 -10.26
C LYS A 100 51.77 -23.03 -8.98
N SER A 101 50.97 -23.62 -8.09
CA SER A 101 51.44 -24.24 -6.85
C SER A 101 52.43 -25.39 -7.11
N ASN A 102 52.18 -26.22 -8.12
CA ASN A 102 53.10 -27.28 -8.53
C ASN A 102 54.44 -26.73 -9.07
N MET A 103 54.40 -25.64 -9.85
CA MET A 103 55.60 -24.96 -10.35
C MET A 103 56.42 -24.36 -9.21
N GLU A 104 55.77 -23.74 -8.21
CA GLU A 104 56.44 -23.21 -7.01
C GLU A 104 57.18 -24.31 -6.26
N GLY A 105 56.54 -25.47 -6.04
CA GLY A 105 57.18 -26.62 -5.41
C GLY A 105 58.39 -27.14 -6.20
N LYS A 106 58.28 -27.22 -7.53
CA LYS A 106 59.42 -27.60 -8.40
C LYS A 106 60.56 -26.60 -8.32
N LEU A 107 60.24 -25.30 -8.40
CA LEU A 107 61.23 -24.24 -8.35
C LEU A 107 61.99 -24.26 -7.02
N ILE A 108 61.29 -24.39 -5.89
CA ILE A 108 61.90 -24.54 -4.56
C ILE A 108 62.83 -25.75 -4.53
N SER A 109 62.41 -26.89 -5.08
CA SER A 109 63.24 -28.09 -5.13
C SER A 109 64.50 -27.91 -5.98
N LEU A 110 64.39 -27.24 -7.13
CA LEU A 110 65.54 -26.97 -8.00
C LEU A 110 66.51 -25.97 -7.36
N MET A 111 65.99 -24.89 -6.75
CA MET A 111 66.82 -23.91 -6.03
C MET A 111 67.54 -24.55 -4.83
N ALA A 112 66.91 -25.49 -4.14
CA ALA A 112 67.57 -26.23 -3.06
C ALA A 112 68.70 -27.15 -3.57
N LYS A 113 68.52 -27.77 -4.75
CA LYS A 113 69.58 -28.56 -5.40
C LYS A 113 70.73 -27.67 -5.87
N ASP A 114 70.40 -26.53 -6.45
CA ASP A 114 71.35 -25.52 -6.93
C ASP A 114 72.25 -25.05 -5.78
N PHE A 115 71.61 -24.63 -4.68
CA PHE A 115 72.30 -24.26 -3.45
C PHE A 115 73.19 -25.38 -2.91
N ALA A 116 72.74 -26.63 -2.95
CA ALA A 116 73.53 -27.77 -2.47
C ALA A 116 74.77 -28.05 -3.34
N TYR A 117 74.71 -27.79 -4.65
CA TYR A 117 75.86 -27.90 -5.55
C TYR A 117 76.88 -26.77 -5.35
N ASP A 118 76.43 -25.59 -4.93
CA ASP A 118 77.29 -24.44 -4.62
C ASP A 118 77.93 -24.50 -3.21
N LEU A 119 77.57 -25.49 -2.38
CA LEU A 119 78.20 -25.64 -1.07
C LEU A 119 79.69 -25.98 -1.20
N PRO A 120 80.57 -25.34 -0.40
CA PRO A 120 82.00 -25.57 -0.48
C PRO A 120 82.35 -27.02 -0.13
N ILE A 121 83.29 -27.58 -0.88
CA ILE A 121 83.81 -28.93 -0.62
C ILE A 121 84.45 -28.96 0.79
N PRO A 122 84.15 -29.96 1.64
CA PRO A 122 84.67 -30.02 3.00
C PRO A 122 86.21 -29.98 3.07
N GLN A 123 86.74 -29.35 4.13
CA GLN A 123 88.17 -29.35 4.44
C GLN A 123 88.69 -30.80 4.57
N GLY A 124 89.69 -31.17 3.75
CA GLY A 124 90.27 -32.51 3.69
C GLY A 124 90.08 -33.24 2.35
N TYR A 125 89.51 -32.59 1.34
CA TYR A 125 89.41 -33.13 -0.02
C TYR A 125 90.79 -33.22 -0.68
N ILE A 126 91.12 -34.39 -1.25
CA ILE A 126 92.41 -34.66 -1.91
C ILE A 126 92.20 -34.44 -3.40
N GLU A 127 93.01 -33.57 -4.02
CA GLU A 127 93.00 -33.39 -5.47
C GLU A 127 93.39 -34.70 -6.18
N SER A 128 92.42 -35.34 -6.84
CA SER A 128 92.63 -36.52 -7.68
C SER A 128 92.05 -36.33 -9.09
N GLU A 129 92.37 -37.23 -10.01
CA GLU A 129 91.74 -37.27 -11.34
C GLU A 129 90.20 -37.38 -11.23
N GLU A 130 89.72 -38.10 -10.21
CA GLU A 130 88.30 -38.26 -9.90
C GLU A 130 87.67 -36.96 -9.38
N SER A 131 88.43 -36.16 -8.62
CA SER A 131 88.01 -34.82 -8.18
C SER A 131 87.83 -33.85 -9.33
N PHE A 132 88.73 -33.87 -10.31
CA PHE A 132 88.62 -33.04 -11.51
C PHE A 132 87.41 -33.46 -12.35
N MET A 133 87.19 -34.77 -12.52
CA MET A 133 85.99 -35.29 -13.19
C MET A 133 84.70 -34.87 -12.46
N ALA A 134 84.67 -34.95 -11.12
CA ALA A 134 83.52 -34.53 -10.33
C ALA A 134 83.22 -33.03 -10.48
N PHE A 135 84.25 -32.18 -10.55
CA PHE A 135 84.12 -30.73 -10.75
C PHE A 135 83.52 -30.39 -12.14
N GLU A 136 84.03 -31.00 -13.22
CA GLU A 136 83.48 -30.81 -14.56
C GLU A 136 82.03 -31.33 -14.68
N ILE A 137 81.74 -32.48 -14.05
CA ILE A 137 80.37 -33.01 -13.97
C ILE A 137 79.45 -32.02 -13.23
N LEU A 138 79.89 -31.48 -12.09
CA LEU A 138 79.12 -30.50 -11.32
C LEU A 138 78.84 -29.22 -12.12
N GLY A 139 79.84 -28.70 -12.85
CA GLY A 139 79.68 -27.54 -13.72
C GLY A 139 78.64 -27.78 -14.83
N SER A 140 78.67 -28.96 -15.45
CA SER A 140 77.68 -29.34 -16.46
C SER A 140 76.28 -29.51 -15.89
N LEU A 141 76.15 -30.10 -14.69
CA LEU A 141 74.90 -30.25 -13.96
C LEU A 141 74.31 -28.89 -13.57
N ASN A 142 75.15 -27.97 -13.09
CA ASN A 142 74.74 -26.62 -12.72
C ASN A 142 74.19 -25.85 -13.93
N LYS A 143 74.81 -25.99 -15.11
CA LYS A 143 74.30 -25.39 -16.34
C LYS A 143 72.91 -25.92 -16.72
N VAL A 144 72.73 -27.24 -16.69
CA VAL A 144 71.43 -27.89 -16.98
C VAL A 144 70.36 -27.43 -15.98
N LEU A 145 70.72 -27.37 -14.70
CA LEU A 145 69.83 -26.94 -13.63
C LEU A 145 69.36 -25.49 -13.81
N ASN A 146 70.29 -24.58 -14.14
CA ASN A 146 69.97 -23.18 -14.43
C ASN A 146 69.04 -23.02 -15.65
N GLU A 147 69.24 -23.82 -16.70
CA GLU A 147 68.33 -23.83 -17.86
C GLU A 147 66.92 -24.32 -17.49
N GLU A 148 66.80 -25.34 -16.61
CA GLU A 148 65.50 -25.81 -16.10
C GLU A 148 64.81 -24.78 -15.21
N ILE A 149 65.55 -24.15 -14.29
CA ILE A 149 65.05 -23.06 -13.44
C ILE A 149 64.52 -21.93 -14.33
N PHE A 150 65.29 -21.49 -15.32
CA PHE A 150 64.88 -20.42 -16.23
C PHE A 150 63.59 -20.77 -16.99
N LYS A 151 63.47 -21.99 -17.51
CA LYS A 151 62.26 -22.46 -18.21
C LYS A 151 61.04 -22.44 -17.28
N ILE A 152 61.16 -23.01 -16.08
CA ILE A 152 60.05 -23.07 -15.11
C ILE A 152 59.66 -21.67 -14.63
N SER A 153 60.61 -20.77 -14.39
CA SER A 153 60.33 -19.37 -14.04
C SER A 153 59.56 -18.66 -15.15
N LYS A 154 59.93 -18.87 -16.42
CA LYS A 154 59.21 -18.27 -17.56
C LYS A 154 57.79 -18.81 -17.69
N ASP A 155 57.59 -20.11 -17.53
CA ASP A 155 56.26 -20.73 -17.55
C ASP A 155 55.41 -20.25 -16.37
N TYR A 156 56.01 -20.12 -15.18
CA TYR A 156 55.36 -19.58 -13.99
C TYR A 156 54.87 -18.15 -14.20
N GLU A 157 55.70 -17.26 -14.76
CA GLU A 157 55.29 -15.90 -15.11
C GLU A 157 54.11 -15.89 -16.09
N GLY A 158 54.15 -16.75 -17.11
CA GLY A 158 53.06 -16.91 -18.08
C GLY A 158 51.75 -17.35 -17.42
N VAL A 159 51.81 -18.38 -16.58
CA VAL A 159 50.66 -18.87 -15.81
C VAL A 159 50.12 -17.81 -14.86
N SER A 160 50.99 -17.05 -14.18
CA SER A 160 50.56 -15.99 -13.28
C SER A 160 49.81 -14.87 -14.02
N ARG A 161 50.30 -14.44 -15.19
CA ARG A 161 49.58 -13.46 -16.02
C ARG A 161 48.21 -13.97 -16.47
N LEU A 162 48.11 -15.23 -16.88
CA LEU A 162 46.83 -15.85 -17.26
C LEU A 162 45.83 -15.92 -16.09
N ILE A 163 46.32 -16.16 -14.87
CA ILE A 163 45.49 -16.13 -13.65
C ILE A 163 44.96 -14.72 -13.43
N ASP A 164 45.82 -13.70 -13.50
CA ASP A 164 45.43 -12.30 -13.28
C ASP A 164 44.36 -11.86 -14.30
N ASP A 165 44.54 -12.21 -15.58
CA ASP A 165 43.58 -11.92 -16.65
C ASP A 165 42.23 -12.60 -16.41
N LYS A 166 42.22 -13.89 -16.04
CA LYS A 166 40.98 -14.63 -15.73
C LYS A 166 40.29 -14.08 -14.50
N GLN A 167 41.03 -13.73 -13.44
CA GLN A 167 40.47 -13.10 -12.25
C GLN A 167 39.82 -11.74 -12.57
N ALA A 168 40.44 -10.95 -13.44
CA ALA A 168 39.86 -9.69 -13.91
C ALA A 168 38.57 -9.91 -14.71
N GLN A 169 38.51 -10.93 -15.58
CA GLN A 169 37.29 -11.30 -16.30
C GLN A 169 36.18 -11.78 -15.37
N ILE A 170 36.50 -12.68 -14.43
CA ILE A 170 35.58 -13.17 -13.39
C ILE A 170 35.00 -12.01 -12.59
N LYS A 171 35.82 -11.04 -12.19
CA LYS A 171 35.37 -9.85 -11.46
C LYS A 171 34.35 -9.04 -12.26
N LYS A 172 34.63 -8.75 -13.54
CA LYS A 172 33.71 -8.00 -14.41
C LYS A 172 32.37 -8.71 -14.59
N ILE A 173 32.39 -10.03 -14.79
CA ILE A 173 31.17 -10.84 -14.93
C ILE A 173 30.36 -10.81 -13.63
N ASN A 174 31.01 -10.98 -12.48
CA ASN A 174 30.35 -10.91 -11.17
C ASN A 174 29.70 -9.56 -10.90
N GLU A 175 30.35 -8.44 -11.27
CA GLU A 175 29.77 -7.10 -11.16
C GLU A 175 28.52 -6.95 -12.04
N SER A 176 28.58 -7.37 -13.30
CA SER A 176 27.44 -7.38 -14.23
C SER A 176 26.25 -8.21 -13.71
N LEU A 177 26.53 -9.43 -13.20
CA LEU A 177 25.50 -10.31 -12.65
C LEU A 177 24.89 -9.76 -11.34
N LYS A 178 25.69 -9.09 -10.51
CA LYS A 178 25.22 -8.41 -9.30
C LYS A 178 24.20 -7.32 -9.65
N ASP A 179 24.50 -6.49 -10.65
CA ASP A 179 23.60 -5.43 -11.09
C ASP A 179 22.30 -5.98 -11.68
N TYR A 180 22.38 -7.05 -12.48
CA TYR A 180 21.21 -7.76 -13.00
C TYR A 180 20.34 -8.33 -11.87
N ASN A 181 20.94 -8.98 -10.88
CA ASN A 181 20.23 -9.53 -9.72
C ASN A 181 19.58 -8.42 -8.88
N ALA A 182 20.20 -7.26 -8.75
CA ALA A 182 19.62 -6.09 -8.08
C ALA A 182 18.37 -5.58 -8.83
N GLN A 183 18.38 -5.58 -10.16
CA GLN A 183 17.21 -5.22 -10.97
C GLN A 183 16.06 -6.23 -10.78
N LEU A 184 16.36 -7.53 -10.73
CA LEU A 184 15.35 -8.57 -10.44
C LEU A 184 14.73 -8.41 -9.04
N ALA A 185 15.56 -8.15 -8.02
CA ALA A 185 15.07 -7.88 -6.67
C ALA A 185 14.16 -6.64 -6.62
N LYS A 186 14.56 -5.58 -7.33
CA LYS A 186 13.73 -4.37 -7.48
C LYS A 186 12.40 -4.68 -8.16
N LEU A 187 12.40 -5.44 -9.25
CA LEU A 187 11.19 -5.86 -9.96
C LEU A 187 10.24 -6.65 -9.04
N GLN A 188 10.78 -7.59 -8.26
CA GLN A 188 10.00 -8.36 -7.29
C GLN A 188 9.40 -7.46 -6.21
N SER A 189 10.17 -6.50 -5.69
CA SER A 189 9.67 -5.55 -4.69
C SER A 189 8.54 -4.67 -5.24
N LEU A 190 8.63 -4.24 -6.50
CA LEU A 190 7.58 -3.48 -7.17
C LEU A 190 6.31 -4.30 -7.37
N LYS A 191 6.44 -5.57 -7.79
CA LYS A 191 5.30 -6.50 -7.90
C LYS A 191 4.61 -6.73 -6.56
N GLN A 192 5.37 -6.87 -5.47
CA GLN A 192 4.80 -6.99 -4.12
C GLN A 192 4.05 -5.72 -3.70
N LYS A 193 4.62 -4.53 -3.94
CA LYS A 193 3.94 -3.25 -3.69
C LYS A 193 2.65 -3.11 -4.50
N GLN A 194 2.65 -3.56 -5.75
CA GLN A 194 1.46 -3.55 -6.60
C GLN A 194 0.35 -4.43 -5.99
N ILE A 195 0.68 -5.64 -5.52
CA ILE A 195 -0.29 -6.54 -4.87
C ILE A 195 -0.86 -5.90 -3.60
N SER A 196 -0.03 -5.30 -2.74
CA SER A 196 -0.50 -4.65 -1.53
C SER A 196 -1.43 -3.46 -1.82
N GLU A 197 -1.10 -2.65 -2.83
CA GLU A 197 -1.94 -1.53 -3.24
C GLU A 197 -3.26 -2.00 -3.87
N ILE A 198 -3.26 -3.09 -4.66
CA ILE A 198 -4.49 -3.69 -5.19
C ILE A 198 -5.41 -4.14 -4.05
N ASN A 199 -4.87 -4.84 -3.04
CA ASN A 199 -5.66 -5.29 -1.90
C ASN A 199 -6.23 -4.11 -1.11
N LYS A 200 -5.44 -3.06 -0.91
CA LYS A 200 -5.89 -1.78 -0.33
C LYS A 200 -7.01 -1.15 -1.15
N GLN A 201 -6.87 -1.06 -2.46
CA GLN A 201 -7.90 -0.49 -3.32
C GLN A 201 -9.20 -1.29 -3.30
N LYS A 202 -9.11 -2.63 -3.20
CA LYS A 202 -10.27 -3.50 -3.11
C LYS A 202 -11.06 -3.25 -1.81
N THR A 203 -10.38 -3.13 -0.68
CA THR A 203 -11.03 -2.86 0.62
C THR A 203 -11.62 -1.46 0.65
N ASP A 204 -10.88 -0.45 0.19
CA ASP A 204 -11.34 0.94 0.14
C ASP A 204 -12.63 1.07 -0.70
N ARG A 205 -12.69 0.41 -1.87
CA ARG A 205 -13.90 0.39 -2.72
C ARG A 205 -15.07 -0.35 -2.09
N ALA A 206 -14.84 -1.45 -1.38
CA ALA A 206 -15.92 -2.18 -0.72
C ALA A 206 -16.56 -1.33 0.39
N ILE A 207 -15.74 -0.63 1.17
CA ILE A 207 -16.21 0.30 2.21
C ILE A 207 -16.94 1.49 1.56
N TYR A 208 -16.40 2.01 0.46
CA TYR A 208 -17.01 3.10 -0.28
C TYR A 208 -18.39 2.74 -0.84
N ALA A 209 -18.52 1.57 -1.47
CA ALA A 209 -19.80 1.06 -1.96
C ALA A 209 -20.82 0.91 -0.82
N LYS A 210 -20.40 0.32 0.30
CA LYS A 210 -21.27 0.19 1.48
C LYS A 210 -21.75 1.55 2.00
N LYS A 211 -20.87 2.56 2.05
CA LYS A 211 -21.25 3.92 2.46
C LYS A 211 -22.26 4.57 1.50
N LEU A 212 -22.18 4.28 0.21
CA LEU A 212 -23.17 4.74 -0.77
C LEU A 212 -24.51 4.05 -0.55
N ASP A 213 -24.52 2.74 -0.30
CA ASP A 213 -25.74 1.99 0.00
C ASP A 213 -26.41 2.50 1.29
N ASP A 214 -25.61 2.72 2.35
CA ASP A 214 -26.09 3.28 3.62
C ASP A 214 -26.68 4.70 3.42
N LEU A 215 -26.03 5.54 2.60
CA LEU A 215 -26.52 6.88 2.27
C LEU A 215 -27.85 6.83 1.51
N GLN A 216 -27.98 5.91 0.55
CA GLN A 216 -29.24 5.70 -0.17
C GLN A 216 -30.35 5.25 0.79
N ALA A 217 -30.08 4.29 1.68
CA ALA A 217 -31.05 3.82 2.66
C ALA A 217 -31.50 4.93 3.63
N GLN A 218 -30.58 5.81 4.04
CA GLN A 218 -30.89 6.99 4.85
C GLN A 218 -31.83 7.95 4.12
N GLN A 219 -31.60 8.23 2.84
CA GLN A 219 -32.48 9.08 2.03
C GLN A 219 -33.89 8.46 1.90
N GLU A 220 -33.98 7.16 1.66
CA GLU A 220 -35.26 6.45 1.57
C GLU A 220 -36.04 6.43 2.89
N GLU A 221 -35.37 6.25 4.04
CA GLU A 221 -36.01 6.32 5.38
C GLU A 221 -36.57 7.73 5.64
N LEU A 222 -35.78 8.78 5.32
CA LEU A 222 -36.22 10.16 5.50
C LEU A 222 -37.44 10.46 4.64
N ARG A 223 -37.42 10.12 3.35
CA ARG A 223 -38.55 10.32 2.44
C ARG A 223 -39.81 9.62 2.92
N LYS A 224 -39.73 8.35 3.31
CA LYS A 224 -40.87 7.61 3.91
C LYS A 224 -41.45 8.36 5.11
N THR A 225 -40.60 8.91 5.97
CA THR A 225 -41.02 9.71 7.12
C THR A 225 -41.71 11.02 6.69
N LEU A 226 -41.14 11.74 5.72
CA LEU A 226 -41.72 12.99 5.19
C LEU A 226 -43.08 12.75 4.52
N ASN A 227 -43.23 11.62 3.81
CA ASN A 227 -44.49 11.24 3.16
C ASN A 227 -45.56 10.81 4.17
N GLN A 228 -45.20 10.07 5.22
CA GLN A 228 -46.11 9.75 6.32
C GLN A 228 -46.63 11.01 7.02
N LEU A 229 -45.78 12.04 7.13
CA LEU A 229 -46.13 13.35 7.69
C LEU A 229 -46.83 14.28 6.68
N LYS A 230 -47.02 13.85 5.42
CA LYS A 230 -47.61 14.65 4.33
C LYS A 230 -46.87 15.97 4.07
N ILE A 231 -45.56 15.99 4.35
CA ILE A 231 -44.69 17.14 4.09
C ILE A 231 -44.32 17.15 2.61
N ILE A 232 -44.01 15.96 2.06
CA ILE A 232 -43.78 15.71 0.64
C ILE A 232 -44.82 14.66 0.20
N ASN A 233 -45.25 14.69 -1.07
CA ASN A 233 -46.19 13.72 -1.63
C ASN A 233 -45.60 13.06 -2.89
N ASP A 234 -45.23 11.78 -2.76
CA ASP A 234 -44.61 10.92 -3.80
C ASP A 234 -45.46 10.59 -5.04
N LYS A 235 -46.69 11.08 -5.17
CA LYS A 235 -47.60 10.62 -6.24
C LYS A 235 -47.12 10.93 -7.67
N GLU A 236 -46.09 11.77 -7.84
CA GLU A 236 -45.51 12.09 -9.15
C GLU A 236 -44.27 11.24 -9.51
N ASP A 237 -43.53 10.67 -8.54
CA ASP A 237 -42.23 10.00 -8.80
C ASP A 237 -42.31 8.47 -8.89
N ALA A 238 -43.41 7.85 -8.45
CA ALA A 238 -43.55 6.39 -8.40
C ALA A 238 -43.63 5.71 -9.78
N ASN A 239 -43.93 6.44 -10.86
CA ASN A 239 -44.24 5.84 -12.17
C ASN A 239 -43.03 5.56 -13.08
N LEU A 240 -41.78 5.85 -12.68
CA LEU A 240 -40.61 5.71 -13.57
C LEU A 240 -39.49 4.77 -13.07
N ASN A 241 -39.65 4.15 -11.90
CA ASN A 241 -38.57 3.51 -11.13
C ASN A 241 -38.38 1.98 -11.32
N LYS A 242 -38.29 1.45 -12.54
CA LYS A 242 -37.97 0.00 -12.71
C LYS A 242 -36.76 -0.38 -13.54
N ASN A 243 -36.09 0.53 -14.27
CA ASN A 243 -35.21 0.06 -15.35
C ASN A 243 -33.69 0.22 -15.20
N ASP A 244 -33.11 0.95 -14.23
CA ASP A 244 -31.65 1.22 -14.25
C ASP A 244 -30.83 0.75 -13.03
N THR A 245 -31.35 -0.13 -12.17
CA THR A 245 -30.61 -0.68 -11.00
C THR A 245 -29.71 -1.89 -11.30
N LYS A 246 -29.29 -2.11 -12.56
CA LYS A 246 -28.26 -3.11 -12.86
C LYS A 246 -26.89 -2.46 -13.01
N ILE A 247 -26.04 -2.70 -12.02
CA ILE A 247 -24.60 -2.41 -12.04
C ILE A 247 -23.95 -3.23 -13.18
N VAL A 248 -24.03 -2.74 -14.41
CA VAL A 248 -23.35 -3.35 -15.57
C VAL A 248 -21.93 -2.78 -15.64
N LYS A 249 -20.94 -3.63 -15.90
CA LYS A 249 -19.54 -3.23 -16.09
C LYS A 249 -19.37 -2.57 -17.47
N ASN A 250 -18.53 -1.53 -17.53
CA ASN A 250 -17.97 -0.85 -18.70
C ASN A 250 -18.75 0.24 -19.46
N ASN A 251 -17.94 1.21 -19.88
CA ASN A 251 -18.10 2.35 -20.79
C ASN A 251 -18.96 3.54 -20.34
N GLN A 252 -18.23 4.56 -19.84
CA GLN A 252 -18.50 6.01 -19.77
C GLN A 252 -19.93 6.46 -20.13
N LYS A 253 -20.89 6.09 -19.28
CA LYS A 253 -22.20 6.73 -19.22
C LYS A 253 -22.45 7.07 -17.76
N ILE A 254 -22.66 8.36 -17.47
CA ILE A 254 -22.97 8.84 -16.12
C ILE A 254 -24.24 8.13 -15.66
N ARG A 255 -24.17 7.42 -14.54
CA ARG A 255 -25.32 6.68 -13.97
C ARG A 255 -25.96 7.53 -12.88
N GLN A 256 -27.27 7.47 -12.79
CA GLN A 256 -28.04 8.19 -11.77
C GLN A 256 -28.27 7.22 -10.61
N LEU A 257 -27.91 7.63 -9.40
CA LEU A 257 -28.16 6.84 -8.19
C LEU A 257 -29.37 7.45 -7.47
N GLY A 258 -30.46 6.68 -7.39
CA GLY A 258 -31.70 7.07 -6.72
C GLY A 258 -32.66 7.91 -7.56
N SER A 259 -33.91 7.96 -7.12
CA SER A 259 -34.98 8.78 -7.73
C SER A 259 -34.84 10.28 -7.47
N SER A 260 -33.79 10.72 -6.76
CA SER A 260 -33.48 12.14 -6.49
C SER A 260 -33.07 12.93 -7.74
N TYR A 261 -32.90 12.28 -8.89
CA TYR A 261 -32.63 12.93 -10.17
C TYR A 261 -33.84 13.54 -10.88
N GLN A 262 -35.07 13.29 -10.39
CA GLN A 262 -36.26 13.95 -10.92
C GLN A 262 -36.35 15.35 -10.31
N GLY A 263 -35.68 16.31 -10.98
CA GLY A 263 -35.60 17.71 -10.59
C GLY A 263 -36.91 18.51 -10.75
N SER A 264 -38.04 18.03 -10.25
CA SER A 264 -39.30 18.81 -10.27
C SER A 264 -39.56 19.60 -8.99
N SER A 265 -38.90 19.28 -7.88
CA SER A 265 -39.31 19.81 -6.57
C SER A 265 -38.22 20.57 -5.81
N VAL A 266 -37.37 21.36 -6.47
CA VAL A 266 -36.46 22.30 -5.78
C VAL A 266 -36.98 23.72 -5.92
N LYS A 267 -37.00 24.46 -4.81
CA LYS A 267 -37.40 25.87 -4.79
C LYS A 267 -36.32 26.74 -4.14
N ARG A 268 -36.06 27.91 -4.72
CA ARG A 268 -35.19 28.92 -4.13
C ARG A 268 -35.85 29.57 -2.92
N TYR A 269 -35.12 29.72 -1.82
CA TYR A 269 -35.62 30.48 -0.68
C TYR A 269 -35.55 31.98 -0.94
N THR A 270 -36.66 32.69 -0.72
CA THR A 270 -36.77 34.15 -0.94
C THR A 270 -37.06 34.93 0.34
N GLY A 271 -37.18 34.26 1.49
CA GLY A 271 -37.44 34.92 2.77
C GLY A 271 -36.18 35.54 3.40
N LYS A 272 -36.36 36.17 4.57
CA LYS A 272 -35.24 36.68 5.37
C LYS A 272 -34.45 35.52 5.95
N LYS A 273 -33.12 35.60 5.87
CA LYS A 273 -32.24 34.62 6.51
C LYS A 273 -32.44 34.58 8.02
N THR A 274 -32.21 33.42 8.60
CA THR A 274 -32.28 33.19 10.05
C THR A 274 -30.96 32.63 10.59
N ILE A 275 -30.88 32.39 11.89
CA ILE A 275 -29.69 31.84 12.55
C ILE A 275 -29.33 30.45 11.99
N ALA A 276 -28.05 30.11 12.03
CA ALA A 276 -27.60 28.74 11.78
C ALA A 276 -28.00 27.81 12.95
N PRO A 277 -28.21 26.51 12.69
CA PRO A 277 -28.54 25.54 13.72
C PRO A 277 -27.35 25.18 14.62
N LEU A 278 -26.11 25.51 14.21
CA LEU A 278 -24.87 25.34 14.96
C LEU A 278 -24.12 26.66 15.04
N ASP A 279 -23.46 26.92 16.17
CA ASP A 279 -22.72 28.18 16.40
C ASP A 279 -21.40 28.25 15.61
N SER A 280 -20.74 27.11 15.38
CA SER A 280 -19.47 27.02 14.65
C SER A 280 -19.38 25.68 13.92
N PHE A 281 -19.29 25.73 12.60
CA PHE A 281 -19.29 24.54 11.76
C PHE A 281 -18.54 24.73 10.44
N THR A 282 -18.26 23.61 9.78
CA THR A 282 -17.84 23.54 8.39
C THR A 282 -18.88 22.78 7.59
N VAL A 283 -19.14 23.19 6.35
CA VAL A 283 -20.07 22.46 5.47
C VAL A 283 -19.34 21.26 4.89
N LYS A 284 -19.70 20.05 5.36
CA LYS A 284 -19.12 18.78 4.90
C LYS A 284 -19.81 18.27 3.64
N GLN A 285 -21.11 18.53 3.48
CA GLN A 285 -21.88 18.18 2.28
C GLN A 285 -22.78 19.36 1.92
N LYS A 286 -22.76 19.74 0.64
CA LYS A 286 -23.60 20.81 0.10
C LYS A 286 -24.88 20.22 -0.51
N PHE A 287 -25.94 21.01 -0.45
CA PHE A 287 -27.19 20.76 -1.19
C PHE A 287 -26.95 20.85 -2.69
N GLY A 288 -27.66 20.02 -3.46
CA GLY A 288 -27.66 20.05 -4.91
C GLY A 288 -26.92 18.89 -5.56
N ASN A 289 -26.62 19.04 -6.86
CA ASN A 289 -25.94 18.01 -7.64
C ASN A 289 -24.50 17.78 -7.15
N TYR A 290 -24.19 16.52 -6.87
CA TYR A 290 -22.85 16.00 -6.58
C TYR A 290 -22.54 14.90 -7.58
N VAL A 291 -21.32 14.89 -8.11
CA VAL A 291 -20.83 13.80 -8.97
C VAL A 291 -19.80 13.04 -8.17
N ASP A 292 -20.14 11.79 -7.86
CA ASP A 292 -19.25 10.83 -7.23
C ASP A 292 -18.01 10.63 -8.11
N PRO A 293 -16.80 10.95 -7.62
CA PRO A 293 -15.63 10.95 -8.49
C PRO A 293 -15.04 9.54 -8.69
N VAL A 294 -15.50 8.52 -7.94
CA VAL A 294 -15.04 7.14 -8.05
C VAL A 294 -15.83 6.37 -9.10
N TYR A 295 -17.16 6.50 -9.08
CA TYR A 295 -18.08 5.77 -9.95
C TYR A 295 -18.75 6.65 -11.01
N ASN A 296 -18.47 7.96 -11.00
CA ASN A 296 -19.10 8.94 -11.87
C ASN A 296 -20.64 8.88 -11.77
N LEU A 297 -21.12 8.68 -10.54
CA LEU A 297 -22.52 8.66 -10.21
C LEU A 297 -22.98 10.07 -9.96
N LYS A 298 -24.07 10.41 -10.62
CA LYS A 298 -24.79 11.63 -10.36
C LYS A 298 -25.66 11.36 -9.12
N ILE A 299 -25.49 12.16 -8.06
CA ILE A 299 -26.24 12.14 -6.79
C ILE A 299 -26.81 13.55 -6.56
N PHE A 300 -28.11 13.67 -6.22
CA PHE A 300 -28.67 14.95 -5.77
C PHE A 300 -28.81 14.95 -4.25
N ASN A 301 -28.14 15.87 -3.58
CA ASN A 301 -28.20 16.04 -2.13
C ASN A 301 -29.36 16.95 -1.75
N GLU A 302 -30.39 16.39 -1.13
CA GLU A 302 -31.58 17.12 -0.65
C GLU A 302 -31.34 17.90 0.65
N ASN A 303 -30.19 17.67 1.29
CA ASN A 303 -29.82 18.23 2.58
C ASN A 303 -28.38 18.74 2.60
N VAL A 304 -28.01 19.39 3.71
CA VAL A 304 -26.62 19.75 4.01
C VAL A 304 -26.14 18.99 5.23
N VAL A 305 -24.85 18.64 5.24
CA VAL A 305 -24.20 18.07 6.43
C VAL A 305 -23.27 19.12 7.01
N LEU A 306 -23.58 19.56 8.23
CA LEU A 306 -22.82 20.55 8.96
C LEU A 306 -21.96 19.85 10.00
N ARG A 307 -20.63 19.92 9.86
CA ARG A 307 -19.68 19.38 10.82
C ARG A 307 -19.38 20.43 11.87
N SER A 308 -19.68 20.14 13.13
CA SER A 308 -19.31 21.01 14.24
C SER A 308 -17.79 21.07 14.44
N ASN A 309 -17.28 22.25 14.79
CA ASN A 309 -15.88 22.42 15.21
C ASN A 309 -15.69 22.14 16.71
N LYS A 310 -16.78 21.85 17.44
CA LYS A 310 -16.81 21.53 18.88
C LYS A 310 -17.43 20.14 19.09
N SER A 311 -16.90 19.39 20.06
CA SER A 311 -17.53 18.15 20.52
C SER A 311 -18.84 18.44 21.27
N ASP A 312 -19.79 17.52 21.18
CA ASP A 312 -21.09 17.60 21.88
C ASP A 312 -21.82 18.93 21.64
N ALA A 313 -21.89 19.33 20.38
CA ALA A 313 -22.41 20.63 20.00
C ALA A 313 -23.93 20.73 20.15
N VAL A 314 -24.39 21.89 20.62
CA VAL A 314 -25.80 22.20 20.79
C VAL A 314 -26.42 22.56 19.45
N VAL A 315 -27.55 21.92 19.11
CA VAL A 315 -28.35 22.21 17.93
C VAL A 315 -29.51 23.13 18.30
N LYS A 316 -29.64 24.24 17.58
CA LYS A 316 -30.68 25.25 17.79
C LYS A 316 -31.72 25.22 16.68
N ASN A 317 -32.95 25.51 17.05
CA ASN A 317 -34.06 25.66 16.13
C ASN A 317 -33.92 26.97 15.35
N VAL A 318 -34.03 26.91 14.02
CA VAL A 318 -33.72 28.06 13.16
C VAL A 318 -34.88 29.06 13.02
N LEU A 319 -36.14 28.64 13.22
CA LEU A 319 -37.32 29.48 13.04
C LEU A 319 -38.38 29.16 14.12
N ASP A 320 -39.22 30.12 14.49
CA ASP A 320 -40.39 29.85 15.33
C ASP A 320 -41.29 28.80 14.66
N GLY A 321 -41.86 27.86 15.41
CA GLY A 321 -42.66 26.80 14.83
C GLY A 321 -43.25 25.82 15.83
N LYS A 322 -43.71 24.68 15.32
CA LYS A 322 -44.32 23.59 16.07
C LYS A 322 -43.64 22.28 15.73
N ILE A 323 -43.33 21.48 16.74
CA ILE A 323 -42.67 20.19 16.55
C ILE A 323 -43.70 19.19 15.99
N VAL A 324 -43.44 18.63 14.82
CA VAL A 324 -44.32 17.64 14.16
C VAL A 324 -43.76 16.22 14.21
N PHE A 325 -42.45 16.08 14.45
CA PHE A 325 -41.79 14.79 14.62
C PHE A 325 -40.62 14.91 15.61
N ALA A 326 -40.45 13.91 16.46
CA ALA A 326 -39.32 13.80 17.39
C ALA A 326 -39.18 12.33 17.84
N LYS A 327 -38.40 11.53 17.11
CA LYS A 327 -38.24 10.09 17.37
C LYS A 327 -36.84 9.60 16.99
N ASP A 328 -36.48 8.45 17.53
CA ASP A 328 -35.32 7.66 17.12
C ASP A 328 -35.70 6.86 15.87
N THR A 329 -34.86 6.93 14.82
CA THR A 329 -34.96 6.16 13.58
C THR A 329 -33.75 5.23 13.45
N SER A 330 -33.85 4.26 12.54
CA SER A 330 -32.84 3.21 12.41
C SER A 330 -31.55 3.70 11.75
N MET A 331 -31.65 4.52 10.70
CA MET A 331 -30.50 4.95 9.90
C MET A 331 -30.07 6.39 10.16
N LEU A 332 -31.00 7.26 10.56
CA LEU A 332 -30.75 8.70 10.82
C LEU A 332 -30.56 9.04 12.31
N ALA A 333 -30.52 8.02 13.17
CA ALA A 333 -30.53 8.15 14.63
C ALA A 333 -31.70 9.02 15.11
N ARG A 334 -31.48 10.01 15.97
CA ARG A 334 -32.59 10.83 16.48
C ARG A 334 -32.90 11.97 15.53
N VAL A 335 -34.17 12.10 15.18
CA VAL A 335 -34.65 13.08 14.20
C VAL A 335 -35.74 13.95 14.84
N VAL A 336 -35.63 15.26 14.62
CA VAL A 336 -36.66 16.24 14.98
C VAL A 336 -37.08 17.01 13.72
N ILE A 337 -38.39 17.15 13.51
CA ILE A 337 -38.96 17.95 12.42
C ILE A 337 -39.83 19.04 13.03
N VAL A 338 -39.60 20.27 12.60
CA VAL A 338 -40.34 21.45 13.03
C VAL A 338 -41.05 22.06 11.82
N GLU A 339 -42.36 22.23 11.93
CA GLU A 339 -43.18 22.98 11.00
C GLU A 339 -43.16 24.47 11.38
N HIS A 340 -43.02 25.33 10.38
CA HIS A 340 -42.96 26.77 10.51
C HIS A 340 -44.01 27.43 9.60
N ASP A 341 -44.14 28.74 9.75
CA ASP A 341 -44.99 29.55 8.88
C ASP A 341 -44.62 29.38 7.39
N ASN A 342 -45.61 29.63 6.51
CA ASN A 342 -45.49 29.48 5.05
C ASN A 342 -45.21 28.03 4.58
N GLY A 343 -45.55 27.03 5.40
CA GLY A 343 -45.39 25.61 5.08
C GLY A 343 -43.94 25.15 5.01
N ILE A 344 -43.03 25.87 5.67
CA ILE A 344 -41.62 25.50 5.75
C ILE A 344 -41.47 24.42 6.83
N HIS A 345 -40.74 23.36 6.53
CA HIS A 345 -40.32 22.39 7.53
C HIS A 345 -38.80 22.36 7.62
N THR A 346 -38.29 22.25 8.85
CA THR A 346 -36.86 22.04 9.10
C THR A 346 -36.67 20.68 9.75
N ILE A 347 -35.70 19.93 9.25
CA ILE A 347 -35.40 18.57 9.70
C ILE A 347 -33.99 18.59 10.28
N TYR A 348 -33.88 18.10 11.52
CA TYR A 348 -32.62 17.94 12.25
C TYR A 348 -32.41 16.45 12.49
N ALA A 349 -31.43 15.86 11.83
CA ALA A 349 -31.13 14.42 11.90
C ALA A 349 -29.69 14.15 12.37
N HIS A 350 -29.41 12.90 12.72
CA HIS A 350 -28.17 12.46 13.36
C HIS A 350 -27.91 13.14 14.73
N LEU A 351 -28.98 13.50 15.45
CA LEU A 351 -28.85 14.00 16.80
C LEU A 351 -28.37 12.87 17.73
N ASP A 352 -27.38 13.16 18.56
CA ASP A 352 -26.96 12.30 19.66
C ASP A 352 -28.03 12.26 20.74
N LYS A 353 -28.64 13.42 21.05
CA LYS A 353 -29.70 13.55 22.06
C LYS A 353 -30.74 14.56 21.60
N ILE A 354 -32.02 14.25 21.86
CA ILE A 354 -33.13 15.20 21.74
C ILE A 354 -33.27 15.93 23.09
N ALA A 355 -33.47 17.25 23.07
CA ALA A 355 -33.64 18.01 24.30
C ALA A 355 -34.96 17.61 25.02
N PRO A 356 -35.00 17.53 26.37
CA PRO A 356 -36.16 16.99 27.10
C PRO A 356 -37.48 17.74 26.87
N ASN A 357 -37.38 19.01 26.46
CA ASN A 357 -38.50 19.90 26.19
C ASN A 357 -39.09 19.74 24.78
N ILE A 358 -38.50 18.91 23.92
CA ILE A 358 -38.92 18.65 22.53
C ILE A 358 -39.90 17.48 22.52
N LYS A 359 -41.18 17.79 22.30
CA LYS A 359 -42.27 16.81 22.19
C LYS A 359 -43.17 17.20 21.03
N VAL A 360 -43.66 16.20 20.30
CA VAL A 360 -44.60 16.40 19.18
C VAL A 360 -45.82 17.20 19.66
N GLY A 361 -46.23 18.18 18.86
CA GLY A 361 -47.35 19.07 19.14
C GLY A 361 -46.97 20.37 19.88
N LYS A 362 -45.76 20.47 20.44
CA LYS A 362 -45.34 21.64 21.22
C LYS A 362 -44.77 22.75 20.34
N ASN A 363 -45.07 24.00 20.67
CA ASN A 363 -44.46 25.17 20.06
C ASN A 363 -43.01 25.34 20.52
N ILE A 364 -42.15 25.76 19.60
CA ILE A 364 -40.72 25.98 19.82
C ILE A 364 -40.32 27.32 19.21
N LYS A 365 -39.49 28.08 19.95
CA LYS A 365 -38.99 29.38 19.51
C LYS A 365 -37.67 29.24 18.75
N LYS A 366 -37.41 30.17 17.85
CA LYS A 366 -36.11 30.36 17.21
C LYS A 366 -35.03 30.50 18.29
N GLY A 367 -33.91 29.82 18.10
CA GLY A 367 -32.78 29.77 19.04
C GLY A 367 -32.95 28.77 20.19
N ALA A 368 -34.13 28.17 20.37
CA ALA A 368 -34.33 27.14 21.37
C ALA A 368 -33.52 25.87 21.03
N VAL A 369 -33.04 25.18 22.05
CA VAL A 369 -32.26 23.95 21.89
C VAL A 369 -33.16 22.81 21.44
N VAL A 370 -32.82 22.20 20.29
CA VAL A 370 -33.47 21.01 19.73
C VAL A 370 -32.81 19.74 20.25
N GLY A 371 -31.49 19.76 20.40
CA GLY A 371 -30.72 18.58 20.76
C GLY A 371 -29.22 18.83 20.76
N ARG A 372 -28.46 17.74 20.73
CA ARG A 372 -27.00 17.73 20.62
C ARG A 372 -26.53 16.77 19.54
N ILE A 373 -25.37 17.04 18.96
CA ILE A 373 -24.68 16.13 18.02
C ILE A 373 -23.29 15.81 18.54
N LYS A 374 -22.76 14.64 18.17
CA LYS A 374 -21.33 14.35 18.40
C LYS A 374 -20.46 15.15 17.44
N ASN A 375 -20.68 14.99 16.14
CA ASN A 375 -19.81 15.52 15.08
C ASN A 375 -20.59 16.23 13.98
N ASP A 376 -21.52 15.52 13.33
CA ASP A 376 -22.17 15.96 12.09
C ASP A 376 -23.68 16.11 12.32
N LEU A 377 -24.28 17.22 11.86
CA LEU A 377 -25.72 17.45 11.79
C LEU A 377 -26.16 17.33 10.33
N THR A 378 -27.13 16.47 10.06
CA THR A 378 -27.86 16.53 8.78
C THR A 378 -29.02 17.50 8.94
N PHE A 379 -29.02 18.54 8.11
CA PHE A 379 -30.00 19.61 8.14
C PHE A 379 -30.68 19.72 6.77
N GLU A 380 -32.00 19.61 6.77
CA GLU A 380 -32.83 19.71 5.57
C GLU A 380 -33.94 20.73 5.76
N VAL A 381 -34.29 21.40 4.66
CA VAL A 381 -35.36 22.39 4.63
C VAL A 381 -36.27 22.06 3.47
N THR A 382 -37.56 21.97 3.75
CA THR A 382 -38.60 21.83 2.73
C THR A 382 -39.59 22.97 2.86
N GLN A 383 -40.29 23.29 1.78
CA GLN A 383 -41.44 24.18 1.78
C GLN A 383 -42.53 23.60 0.91
N LYS A 384 -43.62 23.17 1.54
CA LYS A 384 -44.63 22.32 0.89
C LYS A 384 -43.91 21.11 0.26
N ASN A 385 -44.24 20.76 -0.98
CA ASN A 385 -43.60 19.67 -1.70
C ASN A 385 -42.16 19.96 -2.20
N PHE A 386 -41.58 21.15 -1.96
CA PHE A 386 -40.28 21.52 -2.53
C PHE A 386 -39.14 21.44 -1.51
N HIS A 387 -38.00 20.89 -1.89
CA HIS A 387 -36.75 21.03 -1.15
C HIS A 387 -36.15 22.42 -1.38
N ILE A 388 -35.54 22.97 -0.34
CA ILE A 388 -34.87 24.27 -0.34
C ILE A 388 -33.43 24.03 0.05
N ASN A 389 -32.49 24.71 -0.60
CA ASN A 389 -31.10 24.73 -0.15
C ASN A 389 -31.02 25.35 1.27
N PRO A 390 -30.67 24.57 2.31
CA PRO A 390 -30.65 25.07 3.68
C PRO A 390 -29.70 26.25 3.90
N LEU A 391 -28.63 26.37 3.11
CA LEU A 391 -27.68 27.48 3.18
C LEU A 391 -28.25 28.81 2.66
N GLU A 392 -29.36 28.76 1.91
CA GLU A 392 -30.11 29.97 1.55
C GLU A 392 -30.99 30.47 2.70
N LEU A 393 -31.46 29.56 3.57
CA LEU A 393 -32.29 29.89 4.73
C LEU A 393 -31.46 30.47 5.89
N ILE A 394 -30.26 29.97 6.11
CA ILE A 394 -29.44 30.33 7.28
C ILE A 394 -28.36 31.37 6.95
N SER A 395 -28.00 32.19 7.93
CA SER A 395 -26.83 33.05 7.89
C SER A 395 -25.57 32.21 8.13
N LEU A 396 -24.60 32.32 7.23
CA LEU A 396 -23.25 31.82 7.46
C LEU A 396 -22.54 32.91 8.26
N ASN A 397 -22.19 32.60 9.52
CA ASN A 397 -21.41 33.49 10.37
C ASN A 397 -19.96 33.55 9.92
#